data_AF-W1XWL1-F1
#
_entry.id   AF-W1XWL1-F1
#
_cell.length_a   1.000
_cell.length_b   1.000
_cell.length_c   1.000
_cell.angle_alpha   90.00
_cell.angle_beta   90.00
_cell.angle_gamma   90.00
#
_symmetry.space_group_name_H-M   'P 1'
#
loop_
_entity.id
_entity.type
_entity.pdbx_description
1 polymer ?
#
loop_
_entity_poly.entity_id
_entity_poly.type
_entity_poly.pdbx_seq_one_letter_code
_entity_poly.pdbx_strand_id
1 'polypeptide(L)' 'RVADDESNRFTLPQAVRLVTKNPAQALNLQDRGVIGEGKRADLVLAHRQGNHIHIDHVWRQGKRVF' A
#
# COMPACT_ATOMS: atom_id res chain seq x y z
N ARG A 1 -0.36 -16.32 10.62
CA ARG A 1 -0.83 -15.67 9.36
C ARG A 1 0.41 -15.32 8.54
N VAL A 2 0.33 -15.23 7.21
CA VAL A 2 1.49 -15.02 6.31
C VAL A 2 2.38 -13.84 6.72
N ALA A 3 1.81 -12.75 7.24
CA ALA A 3 2.58 -11.58 7.67
C ALA A 3 3.45 -11.80 8.92
N ASP A 4 3.03 -12.69 9.84
CA ASP A 4 3.73 -13.00 11.09
C ASP A 4 4.47 -14.35 11.01
N ASP A 5 4.53 -14.95 9.82
CA ASP A 5 5.23 -16.21 9.58
C ASP A 5 6.75 -15.95 9.65
N GLU A 6 7.48 -16.71 10.46
CA GLU A 6 8.93 -16.56 10.60
C GLU A 6 9.70 -16.85 9.29
N SER A 7 9.09 -17.60 8.37
CA SER A 7 9.64 -17.82 7.02
C SER A 7 9.42 -16.63 6.08
N ASN A 8 8.60 -15.64 6.46
CA ASN A 8 8.38 -14.43 5.67
C ASN A 8 9.64 -13.54 5.71
N ARG A 9 10.38 -13.54 4.61
CA ARG A 9 11.61 -12.75 4.47
C ARG A 9 11.38 -11.30 4.05
N PHE A 10 10.13 -10.89 3.83
CA PHE A 10 9.83 -9.53 3.40
C PHE A 10 9.70 -8.59 4.60
N THR A 11 10.49 -7.52 4.58
CA THR A 11 10.17 -6.32 5.35
C THR A 11 8.90 -5.66 4.83
N LEU A 12 8.23 -4.87 5.67
CA LEU A 12 7.02 -4.14 5.26
C LEU A 12 7.24 -3.28 3.99
N PRO A 13 8.31 -2.48 3.86
CA PRO A 13 8.54 -1.72 2.63
C PRO A 13 8.74 -2.60 1.38
N GLN A 14 9.37 -3.77 1.52
CA GLN A 14 9.53 -4.69 0.39
C GLN A 14 8.19 -5.31 -0.01
N ALA A 15 7.38 -5.75 0.94
CA ALA A 15 6.05 -6.28 0.69
C ALA A 15 5.13 -5.23 0.03
N VAL A 16 5.11 -4.00 0.55
CA VAL A 16 4.29 -2.90 -0.01
C VAL A 16 4.67 -2.60 -1.45
N ARG A 17 5.96 -2.63 -1.81
CA ARG A 17 6.41 -2.41 -3.21
C ARG A 17 5.84 -3.42 -4.20
N LEU A 18 5.62 -4.67 -3.79
CA LEU A 18 5.05 -5.72 -4.64
C LEU A 18 3.65 -5.36 -5.15
N VAL A 19 2.89 -4.57 -4.37
CA VAL A 19 1.49 -4.21 -4.69
C VAL A 19 1.31 -2.72 -5.00
N THR A 20 2.38 -1.93 -5.04
CA THR A 20 2.32 -0.47 -5.29
C THR A 20 3.32 -0.03 -6.37
N LYS A 21 4.58 0.21 -5.99
CA LYS A 21 5.61 0.79 -6.86
C LYS A 21 5.96 -0.13 -8.03
N ASN A 22 6.17 -1.42 -7.78
CA ASN A 22 6.61 -2.35 -8.83
C ASN A 22 5.57 -2.48 -9.97
N PRO A 23 4.27 -2.72 -9.70
CA PRO A 23 3.28 -2.76 -10.77
C PRO A 23 3.10 -1.40 -11.47
N ALA A 24 3.18 -0.28 -10.75
CA ALA A 24 3.14 1.05 -11.38
C ALA A 24 4.32 1.26 -12.35
N GLN A 25 5.53 0.85 -11.96
CA GLN A 25 6.72 0.89 -12.82
C GLN A 25 6.59 -0.03 -14.03
N ALA A 26 6.13 -1.28 -13.84
CA ALA A 26 5.96 -2.25 -14.92
C ALA A 26 4.96 -1.77 -15.99
N LEU A 27 3.97 -0.96 -15.59
CA LEU A 27 2.95 -0.37 -16.46
C LEU A 27 3.28 1.06 -16.91
N ASN A 28 4.49 1.57 -16.61
CA ASN A 28 4.90 2.95 -16.90
C ASN A 28 3.97 4.05 -16.33
N LEU A 29 3.26 3.75 -15.24
CA LEU A 29 2.39 4.72 -14.56
C LEU A 29 3.22 5.61 -13.64
N GLN A 30 3.45 6.86 -14.08
CA GLN A 30 4.30 7.81 -13.34
C GLN A 30 3.55 8.57 -12.25
N ASP A 31 2.22 8.53 -12.24
CA ASP A 31 1.38 9.30 -11.33
C ASP A 31 0.99 8.53 -10.07
N ARG A 32 1.32 7.24 -9.91
CA ARG A 32 0.86 6.41 -8.78
C ARG A 32 1.88 5.38 -8.31
N GLY A 33 1.56 4.64 -7.24
CA GLY A 33 2.38 3.57 -6.68
C GLY A 33 3.39 4.01 -5.62
N VAL A 34 3.50 5.32 -5.36
CA VAL A 34 4.32 5.91 -4.29
C VAL A 34 3.59 7.11 -3.71
N ILE A 35 3.68 7.30 -2.39
CA ILE A 35 3.22 8.53 -1.72
C ILE A 35 4.30 9.60 -1.91
N GLY A 36 3.95 10.68 -2.59
CA GLY A 36 4.87 11.80 -2.83
C GLY A 36 4.17 12.95 -3.53
N GLU A 37 4.80 14.12 -3.52
CA GLU A 37 4.27 15.31 -4.16
C GLU A 37 4.10 15.11 -5.68
N GLY A 38 3.05 15.72 -6.25
CA GLY A 38 2.70 15.57 -7.66
C GLY A 38 2.14 14.20 -8.06
N LYS A 39 2.01 13.25 -7.13
CA LYS A 39 1.37 11.95 -7.37
C LYS A 39 -0.13 12.00 -7.12
N ARG A 40 -0.85 11.07 -7.75
CA ARG A 40 -2.28 10.84 -7.57
C ARG A 40 -2.55 10.48 -6.11
N ALA A 41 -3.50 11.19 -5.49
CA ALA A 41 -3.89 11.01 -4.10
C ALA A 41 -4.78 9.76 -3.90
N ASP A 42 -4.28 8.60 -4.30
CA ASP A 42 -4.87 7.30 -3.99
C ASP A 42 -4.17 6.74 -2.73
N LEU A 43 -4.90 6.65 -1.63
CA LEU A 43 -4.34 6.36 -0.31
C LEU A 43 -5.15 5.27 0.39
N VAL A 44 -4.48 4.47 1.22
CA VAL A 44 -5.11 3.51 2.14
C VAL A 44 -4.52 3.78 3.52
N LEU A 45 -5.37 4.07 4.50
CA LEU A 45 -4.98 4.13 5.91
C LEU A 45 -5.40 2.81 6.56
N ALA A 46 -4.43 2.12 7.15
CA ALA A 46 -4.66 0.85 7.82
C ALA A 46 -3.93 0.83 9.17
N HIS A 47 -4.57 0.20 10.16
CA HIS A 47 -4.01 0.00 11.48
C HIS A 47 -3.88 -1.49 11.79
N ARG A 48 -2.80 -1.85 12.47
CA ARG A 48 -2.66 -3.19 13.06
C ARG A 48 -3.27 -3.17 14.46
N GLN A 49 -4.31 -3.96 14.66
CA GLN A 49 -4.90 -4.24 15.97
C GLN A 49 -4.61 -5.71 16.34
N GLY A 50 -3.57 -5.92 17.15
CA GLY A 50 -3.05 -7.26 17.45
C GLY A 50 -2.62 -8.01 16.18
N ASN A 51 -3.30 -9.11 15.88
CA ASN A 51 -3.03 -9.97 14.71
C ASN A 51 -3.93 -9.64 13.49
N HIS A 52 -4.70 -8.55 13.56
CA HIS A 52 -5.59 -8.10 12.50
C HIS A 52 -5.12 -6.79 11.89
N ILE A 53 -5.22 -6.68 10.57
CA ILE A 53 -5.06 -5.43 9.85
C ILE A 53 -6.46 -4.92 9.55
N HIS A 54 -6.77 -3.74 10.05
CA HIS A 54 -8.01 -3.03 9.77
C HIS A 54 -7.73 -1.93 8.75
N ILE A 55 -8.59 -1.80 7.74
CA ILE A 55 -8.55 -0.69 6.79
C ILE A 55 -9.52 0.37 7.32
N ASP A 56 -8.99 1.52 7.70
CA ASP A 56 -9.81 2.61 8.25
C ASP A 56 -10.46 3.41 7.13
N HIS A 57 -9.66 3.80 6.15
CA HIS A 57 -10.10 4.67 5.06
C HIS A 57 -9.37 4.36 3.76
N VAL A 58 -10.09 4.51 2.65
CA VAL A 58 -9.53 4.45 1.30
C VAL A 58 -9.91 5.72 0.54
N TRP A 59 -8.94 6.33 -0.11
CA TRP A 59 -9.12 7.48 -0.99
C TRP A 59 -8.76 7.12 -2.42
N ARG A 60 -9.54 7.66 -3.36
CA ARG A 60 -9.22 7.70 -4.79
C ARG A 60 -9.19 9.15 -5.23
N GLN A 61 -8.04 9.63 -5.71
CA GLN A 61 -7.85 11.01 -6.14
C GLN A 61 -8.33 12.04 -5.09
N GLY A 62 -7.98 11.81 -3.82
CA GLY A 62 -8.33 12.68 -2.71
C GLY A 62 -9.78 12.56 -2.22
N LYS A 63 -10.63 11.77 -2.89
CA LYS A 63 -12.00 11.51 -2.45
C LYS A 63 -12.07 10.21 -1.68
N ARG A 64 -12.65 10.24 -0.47
CA ARG A 64 -12.89 9.02 0.33
C ARG A 64 -13.93 8.14 -0.36
N VAL A 65 -13.63 6.87 -0.52
CA VAL A 65 -14.47 5.87 -1.20
C VAL A 65 -14.83 4.67 -0.32
N PHE A 66 -14.11 4.49 0.79
CA PHE A 66 -14.38 3.53 1.86
C PHE A 66 -13.94 4.18 3.18
#